data_AF-A0A4W2CGF7-F1
#
_entry.id   AF-A0A4W2CGF7-F1
#
_cell.length_a   1.000
_cell.length_b   1.000
_cell.length_c   1.000
_cell.angle_alpha   90.00
_cell.angle_beta   90.00
_cell.angle_gamma   90.00
#
_symmetry.space_group_name_H-M   'P 1'
#
loop_
_entity.id
_entity.type
_entity.pdbx_description
1 polymer ?
#
loop_
_entity_poly.entity_id
_entity_poly.type
_entity_poly.pdbx_seq_one_letter_code
_entity_poly.pdbx_strand_id
1 'polypeptide(L)'
;MALRGITVVELAGLAPVPFCGMVLADFGAQVVRVDRPAARSGPSRLARGKRSLVVDLKQPRGAAVLRRLCARADVMLEPFRPGVMEKLQLGPEILQKENPRLIYARLSGFGQSGRFSKMAGHDINYLALSGGRNSISKFFYVENPRNRIVGAAPWTEHVRWWSSFLYNLPDSRRGVHGCRSNRAPVLAVDQGTWAKV
;
A
#
# COMPACT_ATOMS: atom_id res chain seq x y z
N MET A 1 8.85 1.50 -22.28
CA MET A 1 8.31 1.66 -20.91
C MET A 1 9.18 0.89 -19.93
N ALA A 2 9.49 1.47 -18.78
CA ALA A 2 10.52 0.99 -17.86
C ALA A 2 10.20 -0.37 -17.21
N LEU A 3 8.92 -0.69 -17.02
CA LEU A 3 8.47 -1.93 -16.37
C LEU A 3 7.85 -2.93 -17.36
N ARG A 4 8.19 -2.83 -18.65
CA ARG A 4 7.68 -3.76 -19.66
C ARG A 4 8.12 -5.18 -19.32
N GLY A 5 7.18 -6.12 -19.33
CA GLY A 5 7.42 -7.54 -19.02
C GLY A 5 7.24 -7.89 -17.55
N ILE A 6 7.14 -6.90 -16.66
CA ILE A 6 6.83 -7.13 -15.25
C ILE A 6 5.35 -7.42 -15.08
N THR A 7 5.03 -8.45 -14.30
CA THR A 7 3.68 -8.90 -13.97
C THR A 7 3.40 -8.68 -12.49
N VAL A 8 2.27 -8.04 -12.20
CA VAL A 8 1.90 -7.62 -10.84
C VAL A 8 0.53 -8.16 -10.51
N VAL A 9 0.40 -8.82 -9.37
CA VAL A 9 -0.88 -9.19 -8.78
C VAL A 9 -1.20 -8.19 -7.67
N GLU A 10 -2.31 -7.49 -7.80
CA GLU A 10 -2.79 -6.52 -6.82
C GLU A 10 -4.03 -7.06 -6.11
N LEU A 11 -4.03 -7.12 -4.79
CA LEU A 11 -5.28 -7.36 -4.06
C LEU A 11 -6.06 -6.05 -3.89
N ALA A 12 -7.37 -6.10 -4.14
CA ALA A 12 -8.23 -4.95 -3.97
C ALA A 12 -8.20 -4.44 -2.53
N GLY A 13 -8.01 -3.13 -2.37
CA GLY A 13 -7.94 -2.46 -1.07
C GLY A 13 -8.32 -0.98 -1.17
N LEU A 14 -8.07 -0.26 -0.09
CA LEU A 14 -8.18 1.21 -0.08
C LEU A 14 -7.03 1.84 -0.87
N ALA A 15 -7.12 3.16 -1.12
CA ALA A 15 -6.31 3.92 -2.07
C ALA A 15 -4.80 3.63 -2.16
N PRO A 16 -4.02 3.37 -1.09
CA PRO A 16 -2.56 3.25 -1.20
C PRO A 16 -2.05 2.15 -2.15
N VAL A 17 -2.58 0.94 -2.05
CA VAL A 17 -2.16 -0.20 -2.89
C VAL A 17 -2.65 -0.06 -4.34
N PRO A 18 -3.93 0.26 -4.61
CA PRO A 18 -4.39 0.58 -5.95
C PRO A 18 -3.66 1.78 -6.57
N PHE A 19 -3.22 2.76 -5.79
CA PHE A 19 -2.38 3.82 -6.32
C PHE A 19 -1.02 3.29 -6.76
N CYS A 20 -0.35 2.48 -5.93
CA CYS A 20 0.91 1.83 -6.29
C CYS A 20 0.79 1.00 -7.58
N GLY A 21 -0.20 0.10 -7.67
CA GLY A 21 -0.38 -0.68 -8.89
C GLY A 21 -0.78 0.15 -10.11
N MET A 22 -1.45 1.29 -9.93
CA MET A 22 -1.75 2.20 -11.03
C MET A 22 -0.47 2.83 -11.58
N VAL A 23 0.41 3.30 -10.70
CA VAL A 23 1.73 3.81 -11.09
C VAL A 23 2.52 2.72 -11.82
N LEU A 24 2.57 1.49 -11.30
CA LEU A 24 3.27 0.38 -11.97
C LEU A 24 2.70 0.11 -13.37
N ALA A 25 1.37 0.15 -13.53
CA ALA A 25 0.71 0.00 -14.83
C ALA A 25 1.07 1.14 -15.79
N ASP A 26 1.07 2.39 -15.31
CA ASP A 26 1.45 3.56 -16.12
C ASP A 26 2.90 3.47 -16.64
N PHE A 27 3.81 2.85 -15.86
CA PHE A 27 5.19 2.57 -16.26
C PHE A 27 5.37 1.27 -17.09
N GLY A 28 4.26 0.62 -17.48
CA GLY A 28 4.23 -0.50 -18.44
C GLY A 28 4.19 -1.90 -17.84
N ALA A 29 4.00 -2.04 -16.53
CA ALA A 29 3.77 -3.35 -15.91
C ALA A 29 2.37 -3.89 -16.25
N GLN A 30 2.25 -5.21 -16.33
CA GLN A 30 0.97 -5.89 -16.48
C GLN A 30 0.36 -6.14 -15.09
N VAL A 31 -0.63 -5.33 -14.73
CA VAL A 31 -1.25 -5.40 -13.40
C VAL A 31 -2.60 -6.10 -13.47
N VAL A 32 -2.74 -7.19 -12.71
CA VAL A 32 -3.98 -7.93 -12.51
C VAL A 32 -4.47 -7.67 -11.08
N ARG A 33 -5.58 -6.95 -10.97
CA ARG A 33 -6.27 -6.69 -9.71
C ARG A 33 -7.23 -7.82 -9.39
N VAL A 34 -7.17 -8.34 -8.17
CA VAL A 34 -8.05 -9.37 -7.64
C VAL A 34 -9.06 -8.74 -6.69
N ASP A 35 -10.32 -8.73 -7.13
CA ASP A 35 -11.45 -8.18 -6.40
C ASP A 35 -12.22 -9.26 -5.63
N ARG A 36 -12.77 -8.88 -4.48
CA ARG A 36 -13.67 -9.75 -3.72
C ARG A 36 -15.08 -9.77 -4.33
N PRO A 37 -15.82 -10.89 -4.24
CA PRO A 37 -17.22 -10.93 -4.64
C PRO A 37 -18.04 -9.84 -3.93
N ALA A 38 -19.04 -9.31 -4.63
CA ALA A 38 -19.93 -8.27 -4.13
C ALA A 38 -19.20 -6.97 -3.67
N ALA A 39 -18.06 -6.64 -4.28
CA ALA A 39 -17.50 -5.29 -4.17
C ALA A 39 -18.51 -4.28 -4.73
N ARG A 40 -19.18 -3.52 -3.84
CA ARG A 40 -20.26 -2.58 -4.18
C ARG A 40 -19.79 -1.31 -4.89
N SER A 41 -18.49 -1.14 -5.07
CA SER A 41 -17.89 0.02 -5.72
C SER A 41 -17.66 -0.29 -7.19
N GLY A 42 -18.23 0.53 -8.08
CA GLY A 42 -17.89 0.55 -9.50
C GLY A 42 -16.38 0.80 -9.74
N PRO A 43 -15.94 0.76 -11.01
CA PRO A 43 -14.52 0.86 -11.34
C PRO A 43 -13.90 2.14 -10.76
N SER A 44 -12.95 1.96 -9.84
CA SER A 44 -12.21 3.06 -9.22
C SER A 44 -11.38 3.79 -10.27
N ARG A 45 -11.18 5.11 -10.12
CA ARG A 45 -10.22 5.86 -10.94
C ARG A 45 -8.79 5.32 -10.83
N LEU A 46 -8.50 4.61 -9.74
CA LEU A 46 -7.23 3.92 -9.50
C LEU A 46 -7.13 2.55 -10.20
N ALA A 47 -8.15 2.15 -10.96
CA ALA A 47 -8.16 0.91 -11.74
C ALA A 47 -7.67 1.10 -13.19
N ARG A 48 -7.33 2.33 -13.60
CA ARG A 48 -6.83 2.58 -14.96
C ARG A 48 -5.60 1.72 -15.28
N GLY A 49 -5.51 1.23 -16.51
CA GLY A 49 -4.37 0.43 -16.98
C GLY A 49 -4.29 -0.99 -16.42
N LYS A 50 -5.25 -1.42 -15.58
CA LYS A 50 -5.24 -2.74 -14.93
C LYS A 50 -6.30 -3.66 -15.54
N ARG A 51 -6.02 -4.97 -15.50
CA ARG A 51 -7.03 -6.01 -15.69
C ARG A 51 -7.62 -6.36 -14.31
N SER A 52 -8.88 -6.78 -14.25
CA SER A 52 -9.53 -7.19 -12.99
C SER A 52 -10.05 -8.62 -13.09
N LEU A 53 -9.99 -9.35 -11.98
CA LEU A 53 -10.53 -10.69 -11.79
C LEU A 53 -11.24 -10.73 -10.44
N VAL A 54 -12.47 -11.24 -10.41
CA VAL A 54 -13.20 -11.44 -9.15
C VAL A 54 -12.95 -12.85 -8.63
N VAL A 55 -12.44 -12.95 -7.40
CA VAL A 55 -12.14 -14.24 -6.75
C VAL A 55 -12.53 -14.21 -5.28
N ASP A 56 -13.27 -15.20 -4.82
CA ASP A 56 -13.48 -15.42 -3.38
C ASP A 56 -12.27 -16.14 -2.76
N LEU A 57 -11.37 -15.39 -2.15
CA LEU A 57 -10.19 -15.94 -1.49
C LEU A 57 -10.50 -16.77 -0.23
N LYS A 58 -11.74 -16.72 0.29
CA LYS A 58 -12.16 -17.58 1.41
C LYS A 58 -12.43 -19.02 0.96
N GLN A 59 -12.68 -19.22 -0.34
CA GLN A 59 -12.88 -20.54 -0.90
C GLN A 59 -11.53 -21.16 -1.25
N PRO A 60 -11.30 -22.46 -0.96
CA PRO A 60 -10.04 -23.13 -1.30
C PRO A 60 -9.68 -23.01 -2.79
N ARG A 61 -10.70 -23.06 -3.67
CA ARG A 61 -10.53 -22.86 -5.12
C ARG A 61 -10.05 -21.44 -5.44
N GLY A 62 -10.58 -20.42 -4.76
CA GLY A 62 -10.16 -19.04 -4.99
C GLY A 62 -8.75 -18.76 -4.49
N ALA A 63 -8.38 -19.30 -3.32
CA ALA A 63 -7.00 -19.27 -2.86
C ALA A 63 -6.04 -19.95 -3.85
N ALA A 64 -6.44 -21.09 -4.43
CA ALA A 64 -5.65 -21.78 -5.46
C ALA A 64 -5.48 -20.95 -6.74
N VAL A 65 -6.49 -20.18 -7.16
CA VAL A 65 -6.35 -19.25 -8.30
C VAL A 65 -5.30 -18.19 -8.00
N LEU A 66 -5.34 -17.57 -6.82
CA LEU A 66 -4.34 -16.56 -6.44
C LEU A 66 -2.93 -17.15 -6.39
N ARG A 67 -2.75 -18.35 -5.81
CA ARG A 67 -1.45 -19.06 -5.82
C ARG A 67 -0.91 -19.25 -7.23
N ARG A 68 -1.76 -19.68 -8.17
CA ARG A 68 -1.36 -19.85 -9.58
C ARG A 68 -0.95 -18.55 -10.26
N LEU A 69 -1.62 -17.44 -9.93
CA LEU A 69 -1.23 -16.11 -10.42
C LEU A 69 0.14 -15.71 -9.85
N CYS A 70 0.31 -15.83 -8.53
CA CYS A 70 1.55 -15.50 -7.84
C CYS A 70 2.74 -16.39 -8.23
N ALA A 71 2.49 -17.64 -8.64
CA ALA A 71 3.53 -18.55 -9.14
C ALA A 71 4.22 -18.03 -10.42
N ARG A 72 3.58 -17.12 -11.16
CA ARG A 72 4.10 -16.53 -12.40
C ARG A 72 4.31 -15.02 -12.30
N ALA A 73 3.93 -14.42 -11.18
CA ALA A 73 4.02 -12.98 -10.98
C ALA A 73 5.41 -12.57 -10.49
N ASP A 74 5.82 -11.36 -10.82
CA ASP A 74 7.03 -10.75 -10.28
C ASP A 74 6.74 -10.03 -8.95
N VAL A 75 5.56 -9.42 -8.82
CA VAL A 75 5.18 -8.62 -7.65
C VAL A 75 3.77 -8.97 -7.17
N MET A 76 3.59 -9.05 -5.85
CA MET A 76 2.31 -9.16 -5.16
C MET A 76 2.09 -7.95 -4.26
N LEU A 77 0.97 -7.24 -4.41
CA LEU A 77 0.60 -6.10 -3.56
C LEU A 77 -0.53 -6.48 -2.58
N GLU A 78 -0.22 -6.49 -1.28
CA GLU A 78 -1.16 -6.82 -0.19
C GLU A 78 -1.55 -5.55 0.61
N PRO A 79 -2.84 -5.14 0.62
CA PRO A 79 -3.33 -4.00 1.41
C PRO A 79 -3.86 -4.36 2.81
N PHE A 80 -3.72 -5.62 3.23
CA PHE A 80 -4.43 -6.13 4.40
C PHE A 80 -3.64 -5.93 5.70
N ARG A 81 -4.36 -6.09 6.81
CA ARG A 81 -3.75 -6.07 8.14
C ARG A 81 -2.89 -7.31 8.37
N PRO A 82 -1.91 -7.23 9.28
CA PRO A 82 -1.07 -8.37 9.62
C PRO A 82 -1.91 -9.58 10.03
N GLY A 83 -1.59 -10.75 9.49
CA GLY A 83 -2.26 -12.01 9.80
C GLY A 83 -3.46 -12.35 8.90
N VAL A 84 -3.93 -11.44 8.04
CA VAL A 84 -5.08 -11.74 7.16
C VAL A 84 -4.71 -12.77 6.11
N MET A 85 -3.60 -12.55 5.39
CA MET A 85 -3.17 -13.47 4.33
C MET A 85 -2.63 -14.79 4.87
N GLU A 86 -2.04 -14.78 6.07
CA GLU A 86 -1.62 -15.99 6.76
C GLU A 86 -2.82 -16.90 7.10
N LYS A 87 -3.94 -16.32 7.58
CA LYS A 87 -5.18 -17.09 7.82
C LYS A 87 -5.75 -17.71 6.55
N LEU A 88 -5.53 -17.07 5.40
CA LEU A 88 -5.94 -17.58 4.09
C LEU A 88 -4.92 -18.54 3.45
N GLN A 89 -3.81 -18.84 4.14
CA GLN A 89 -2.71 -19.65 3.59
C GLN A 89 -2.09 -19.05 2.33
N LEU A 90 -2.07 -17.71 2.25
CA LEU A 90 -1.55 -16.91 1.14
C LEU A 90 -0.49 -15.90 1.60
N GLY A 91 0.10 -16.12 2.77
CA GLY A 91 1.19 -15.29 3.29
C GLY A 91 2.51 -15.47 2.51
N PRO A 92 3.50 -14.59 2.75
CA PRO A 92 4.75 -14.55 2.01
C PRO A 92 5.54 -15.84 2.17
N GLU A 93 5.54 -16.45 3.37
CA GLU A 93 6.25 -17.72 3.61
C GLU A 93 5.75 -18.86 2.72
N ILE A 94 4.47 -18.84 2.32
CA ILE A 94 3.88 -19.88 1.46
C ILE A 94 4.13 -19.51 0.01
N LEU A 95 3.76 -18.28 -0.39
CA LEU A 95 3.86 -17.87 -1.80
C LEU A 95 5.31 -17.78 -2.29
N GLN A 96 6.26 -17.37 -1.44
CA GLN A 96 7.67 -17.31 -1.81
C GLN A 96 8.36 -18.67 -1.78
N LYS A 97 7.82 -19.68 -1.08
CA LYS A 97 8.29 -21.07 -1.25
C LYS A 97 7.95 -21.60 -2.63
N GLU A 98 6.78 -21.24 -3.17
CA GLU A 98 6.35 -21.63 -4.52
C GLU A 98 7.02 -20.81 -5.62
N ASN A 99 7.21 -19.52 -5.38
CA ASN A 99 7.93 -18.61 -6.27
C ASN A 99 8.96 -17.80 -5.49
N PRO A 100 10.21 -18.30 -5.37
CA PRO A 100 11.28 -17.61 -4.64
C PRO A 100 11.67 -16.24 -5.20
N ARG A 101 11.26 -15.92 -6.44
CA ARG A 101 11.51 -14.62 -7.08
C ARG A 101 10.41 -13.59 -6.80
N LEU A 102 9.30 -14.00 -6.17
CA LEU A 102 8.15 -13.13 -5.93
C LEU A 102 8.48 -12.03 -4.92
N ILE A 103 8.38 -10.78 -5.37
CA ILE A 103 8.42 -9.61 -4.50
C ILE A 103 7.05 -9.48 -3.82
N TYR A 104 6.99 -9.79 -2.53
CA TYR A 104 5.77 -9.68 -1.74
C TYR A 104 5.75 -8.32 -1.01
N ALA A 105 5.01 -7.35 -1.53
CA ALA A 105 4.90 -6.01 -0.96
C ALA A 105 3.64 -5.87 -0.10
N ARG A 106 3.84 -5.47 1.17
CA ARG A 106 2.77 -5.30 2.16
C ARG A 106 2.59 -3.84 2.50
N LEU A 107 1.36 -3.36 2.37
CA LEU A 107 0.95 -2.04 2.82
C LEU A 107 -0.14 -2.18 3.87
N SER A 108 0.28 -2.23 5.13
CA SER A 108 -0.60 -2.10 6.30
C SER A 108 -0.40 -0.73 6.93
N GLY A 109 -1.43 -0.22 7.59
CA GLY A 109 -1.42 1.18 8.01
C GLY A 109 -0.35 1.57 9.02
N PHE A 110 -0.07 0.71 10.01
CA PHE A 110 0.99 0.91 11.00
C PHE A 110 2.12 -0.12 10.88
N GLY A 111 2.31 -0.69 9.69
CA GLY A 111 3.29 -1.74 9.47
C GLY A 111 2.87 -3.11 10.04
N GLN A 112 3.81 -4.06 10.02
CA GLN A 112 3.57 -5.48 10.35
C GLN A 112 3.85 -5.82 11.83
N SER A 113 4.47 -4.90 12.57
CA SER A 113 4.89 -5.10 13.97
C SER A 113 4.67 -3.84 14.81
N GLY A 114 4.83 -3.97 16.13
CA GLY A 114 4.65 -2.87 17.09
C GLY A 114 3.22 -2.72 17.61
N ARG A 115 3.05 -1.82 18.58
CA ARG A 115 1.80 -1.64 19.37
C ARG A 115 0.56 -1.38 18.52
N PHE A 116 0.74 -0.73 17.37
CA PHE A 116 -0.34 -0.26 16.52
C PHE A 116 -0.59 -1.15 15.29
N SER A 117 0.20 -2.20 15.09
CA SER A 117 0.13 -3.10 13.92
C SER A 117 -1.25 -3.72 13.67
N LYS A 118 -2.02 -3.97 14.74
CA LYS A 118 -3.38 -4.54 14.67
C LYS A 118 -4.48 -3.48 14.49
N MET A 119 -4.15 -2.18 14.64
CA MET A 119 -5.13 -1.10 14.56
C MET A 119 -5.49 -0.75 13.11
N ALA A 120 -6.63 -0.10 12.94
CA ALA A 120 -7.01 0.48 11.66
C ALA A 120 -6.08 1.65 11.37
N GLY A 121 -5.40 1.64 10.22
CA GLY A 121 -4.66 2.81 9.76
C GLY A 121 -5.45 3.51 8.67
N HIS A 122 -6.12 4.58 9.05
CA HIS A 122 -6.73 5.52 8.13
C HIS A 122 -5.91 6.82 8.14
N ASP A 123 -6.01 7.56 7.05
CA ASP A 123 -5.43 8.88 6.87
C ASP A 123 -5.61 9.79 8.09
N ILE A 124 -6.83 9.85 8.65
CA ILE A 124 -7.14 10.64 9.84
C ILE A 124 -6.36 10.20 11.08
N ASN A 125 -6.03 8.91 11.20
CA ASN A 125 -5.26 8.39 12.33
C ASN A 125 -3.82 8.85 12.26
N TYR A 126 -3.22 8.88 11.07
CA TYR A 126 -1.85 9.35 10.89
C TYR A 126 -1.73 10.84 11.19
N LEU A 127 -2.70 11.63 10.75
CA LEU A 127 -2.75 13.06 11.05
C LEU A 127 -2.94 13.37 12.52
N ALA A 128 -3.80 12.60 13.19
CA ALA A 128 -4.03 12.75 14.62
C ALA A 128 -2.75 12.45 15.40
N LEU A 129 -2.04 11.38 15.02
CA LEU A 129 -0.81 10.93 15.68
C LEU A 129 0.43 11.76 15.33
N SER A 130 0.48 12.39 14.15
CA SER A 130 1.61 13.26 13.76
C SER A 130 1.62 14.61 14.48
N GLY A 131 0.61 14.90 15.31
CA GLY A 131 0.42 16.22 15.92
C GLY A 131 -0.23 17.25 14.98
N GLY A 132 -0.53 16.88 13.72
CA GLY A 132 -1.19 17.73 12.74
C GLY A 132 -2.67 18.02 13.03
N ARG A 133 -3.27 17.39 14.06
CA ARG A 133 -4.68 17.62 14.44
C ARG A 133 -4.96 19.06 14.87
N ASN A 134 -3.96 19.77 15.41
CA ASN A 134 -4.09 21.19 15.73
C ASN A 134 -4.16 22.10 14.49
N SER A 135 -3.82 21.57 13.30
CA SER A 135 -3.94 22.25 12.01
C SER A 135 -5.28 21.93 11.30
N ILE A 136 -5.89 20.79 11.64
CA ILE A 136 -7.12 20.28 11.02
C ILE A 136 -8.37 21.04 11.44
N SER A 137 -8.41 21.58 12.66
CA SER A 137 -9.50 22.46 13.10
C SER A 137 -9.65 23.70 12.22
N LYS A 138 -8.56 24.19 11.61
CA LYS A 138 -8.59 25.30 10.62
C LYS A 138 -9.04 24.85 9.22
N PHE A 139 -8.95 23.56 8.89
CA PHE A 139 -9.34 23.02 7.58
C PHE A 139 -10.83 22.64 7.51
N PHE A 140 -11.42 22.22 8.64
CA PHE A 140 -12.86 21.90 8.70
C PHE A 140 -13.74 23.09 9.15
N TYR A 141 -13.16 24.18 9.65
CA TYR A 141 -13.87 25.44 9.87
C TYR A 141 -13.63 26.41 8.71
N VAL A 142 -14.45 26.28 7.68
CA VAL A 142 -14.87 27.43 6.88
C VAL A 142 -16.37 27.56 7.09
N GLU A 143 -16.77 28.27 8.14
CA GLU A 143 -18.15 28.76 8.23
C GLU A 143 -18.32 29.84 7.15
N ASN A 144 -19.15 29.58 6.15
CA ASN A 144 -19.74 30.64 5.35
C ASN A 144 -21.03 31.08 6.06
N PRO A 145 -21.09 32.29 6.65
CA PRO A 145 -22.21 32.72 7.50
C PRO A 145 -23.53 32.92 6.74
N ARG A 146 -23.58 32.72 5.41
CA ARG A 146 -24.80 32.91 4.60
C ARG A 146 -25.40 31.66 3.99
N ASN A 147 -24.70 30.52 3.94
CA ASN A 147 -25.27 29.30 3.37
C ASN A 147 -24.70 28.05 4.06
N ARG A 148 -25.57 27.32 4.77
CA ARG A 148 -25.30 26.02 5.41
C ARG A 148 -25.10 24.91 4.38
N ILE A 149 -24.05 25.00 3.56
CA ILE A 149 -23.63 23.90 2.69
C ILE A 149 -22.22 23.48 3.11
N VAL A 150 -22.11 22.24 3.60
CA VAL A 150 -20.83 21.57 3.83
C VAL A 150 -20.28 21.18 2.46
N GLY A 151 -19.38 21.99 1.90
CA GLY A 151 -18.85 21.81 0.55
C GLY A 151 -17.96 20.58 0.40
N ALA A 152 -18.11 19.88 -0.74
CA ALA A 152 -17.21 18.82 -1.17
C ALA A 152 -15.84 19.37 -1.57
N ALA A 153 -14.75 18.74 -1.11
CA ALA A 153 -13.39 19.19 -1.39
C ALA A 153 -12.99 18.96 -2.88
N PRO A 154 -12.34 19.94 -3.55
CA PRO A 154 -11.89 19.79 -4.93
C PRO A 154 -10.67 18.85 -5.07
N TRP A 155 -10.56 18.22 -6.24
CA TRP A 155 -9.61 17.15 -6.59
C TRP A 155 -8.10 17.48 -6.49
N THR A 156 -7.74 18.76 -6.39
CA THR A 156 -6.35 19.21 -6.23
C THR A 156 -5.78 18.94 -4.84
N GLU A 157 -6.62 18.66 -3.85
CA GLU A 157 -6.18 18.46 -2.47
C GLU A 157 -5.69 17.04 -2.16
N HIS A 158 -6.13 16.02 -2.91
CA HIS A 158 -5.60 14.65 -2.76
C HIS A 158 -4.08 14.60 -3.03
N VAL A 159 -3.60 15.35 -4.03
CA VAL A 159 -2.17 15.38 -4.38
C VAL A 159 -1.36 16.12 -3.33
N ARG A 160 -1.88 17.23 -2.78
CA ARG A 160 -1.25 17.94 -1.65
C ARG A 160 -1.22 17.07 -0.38
N TRP A 161 -2.27 16.31 -0.13
CA TRP A 161 -2.36 15.38 0.99
C TRP A 161 -1.35 14.23 0.91
N TRP A 162 -1.23 13.61 -0.27
CA TRP A 162 -0.22 12.58 -0.49
C TRP A 162 1.18 13.16 -0.45
N SER A 163 1.40 14.38 -0.94
CA SER A 163 2.68 15.07 -0.76
C SER A 163 2.97 15.32 0.71
N SER A 164 2.01 15.74 1.55
CA SER A 164 2.23 15.88 3.00
C SER A 164 2.47 14.54 3.68
N PHE A 165 1.78 13.46 3.30
CA PHE A 165 2.07 12.12 3.82
C PHE A 165 3.49 11.67 3.43
N LEU A 166 3.89 11.84 2.17
CA LEU A 166 5.23 11.52 1.66
C LEU A 166 6.31 12.47 2.17
N TYR A 167 5.97 13.72 2.51
CA TYR A 167 6.85 14.76 3.05
C TYR A 167 7.03 14.64 4.56
N ASN A 168 6.12 13.93 5.26
CA ASN A 168 6.30 13.54 6.67
C ASN A 168 6.98 12.16 6.82
N LEU A 169 7.12 11.40 5.74
CA LEU A 169 7.91 10.16 5.67
C LEU A 169 9.45 10.35 5.88
N PRO A 170 10.09 11.48 5.52
CA PRO A 170 11.52 11.70 5.71
C PRO A 170 11.87 12.19 7.13
N ASP A 171 10.93 12.78 7.87
CA ASP A 171 11.19 13.29 9.23
C ASP A 171 11.14 12.19 10.30
N SER A 172 10.65 11.00 9.93
CA SER A 172 11.06 9.77 10.61
C SER A 172 12.49 9.42 10.21
N ARG A 173 13.49 9.90 10.97
CA ARG A 173 14.92 9.53 10.86
C ARG A 173 15.23 8.04 11.14
N ARG A 174 14.24 7.17 10.96
CA ARG A 174 14.31 5.71 10.94
C ARG A 174 13.44 5.29 9.77
N GLY A 175 14.07 4.69 8.76
CA GLY A 175 13.50 4.46 7.44
C GLY A 175 12.20 3.65 7.43
N VAL A 176 11.71 3.43 6.21
CA VAL A 176 10.79 2.32 5.89
C VAL A 176 11.45 1.02 6.35
N HIS A 177 11.23 0.67 7.60
CA HIS A 177 11.58 -0.60 8.19
C HIS A 177 10.30 -1.15 8.81
N GLY A 178 9.86 -2.29 8.28
CA GLY A 178 9.38 -3.32 9.18
C GLY A 178 10.42 -3.43 10.30
N CYS A 179 10.03 -3.08 11.52
CA CYS A 179 10.98 -2.92 12.61
C CYS A 179 11.75 -4.23 12.85
N ARG A 180 13.07 -4.18 12.71
CA ARG A 180 14.00 -4.85 13.63
C ARG A 180 14.78 -3.77 14.38
N SER A 181 14.66 -3.77 15.68
CA SER A 181 15.67 -3.23 16.59
C SER A 181 15.68 -4.12 17.82
N ASN A 182 16.83 -4.74 18.10
CA ASN A 182 17.52 -4.52 19.36
C ASN A 182 18.96 -5.06 19.25
N ARG A 183 19.92 -4.14 19.45
CA ARG A 183 21.38 -4.31 19.61
C ARG A 183 22.17 -4.62 18.32
N ALA A 184 22.91 -3.62 17.86
CA ALA A 184 24.08 -3.80 17.00
C ALA A 184 25.29 -4.28 17.82
N PRO A 185 26.28 -4.89 17.16
CA PRO A 185 27.60 -4.29 17.15
C PRO A 185 28.01 -3.85 15.74
N VAL A 186 28.81 -2.80 15.74
CA VAL A 186 29.34 -2.05 14.61
C VAL A 186 30.41 -2.88 13.88
N LEU A 187 30.36 -2.91 12.55
CA LEU A 187 31.55 -3.07 11.72
C LEU A 187 31.70 -1.78 10.91
N ALA A 188 32.81 -1.09 11.15
CA ALA A 188 33.18 0.15 10.49
C ALA A 188 33.45 -0.11 9.00
N VAL A 189 32.90 0.72 8.13
CA VAL A 189 33.28 0.75 6.71
C VAL A 189 33.71 2.17 6.37
N ASP A 190 34.97 2.23 5.94
CA ASP A 190 35.73 3.35 5.43
C ASP A 190 34.99 4.13 4.33
N GLN A 191 35.15 5.45 4.34
CA GLN A 191 34.57 6.37 3.37
C GLN A 191 35.49 6.44 2.15
N GLY A 192 35.32 5.53 1.20
CA GLY A 192 36.08 5.56 -0.04
C GLY A 192 35.40 4.77 -1.15
N THR A 193 35.30 5.40 -2.32
CA THR A 193 35.03 4.80 -3.64
C THR A 193 33.64 4.20 -3.88
N TRP A 194 32.78 4.95 -4.58
CA TRP A 194 32.04 4.46 -5.76
C TRP A 194 31.74 5.63 -6.70
N ALA A 195 32.77 6.08 -7.42
CA ALA A 195 32.62 6.71 -8.72
C ALA A 195 33.00 5.66 -9.77
N LYS A 196 32.16 5.53 -10.82
CA LYS A 196 32.20 4.51 -11.91
C LYS A 196 31.72 3.14 -11.41
N VAL A 197 30.70 2.52 -11.98
CA VAL A 197 30.45 2.20 -13.40
C VAL A 197 28.95 2.32 -13.70
#